data_AF-A0A1F9I764-F1
#
_entry.id   AF-A0A1F9I764-F1
#
_cell.length_a   1.000
_cell.length_b   1.000
_cell.length_c   1.000
_cell.angle_alpha   90.00
_cell.angle_beta   90.00
_cell.angle_gamma   90.00
#
_symmetry.space_group_name_H-M   'P 1'
#
loop_
_entity.id
_entity.type
_entity.pdbx_description
1 polymer ?
#
loop_
_entity_poly.entity_id
_entity_poly.type
_entity_poly.pdbx_seq_one_letter_code
_entity_poly.pdbx_strand_id
1 'polypeptide(L)'
;MRIFLIGLLILASVEVHALSVSDVRQECHGARKRVVTKVSFNLQVGGDAGVPGLLYIAVHNPTSEQATLFSPDGGWQEWEGGMLPIFQVMRDGLQDMNIEIPLGANFSKFRGHPLYVGYGLYLPGMEEHVRKWRLGLEKAREKFPDRQLYDPGDDYVRRAFVEKEMKDSERYLKVVDIAVTGCALSD
;
A
#
# COMPACT_ATOMS: atom_id res chain seq x y z
N MET A 1 16.93 45.59 32.88
CA MET A 1 16.62 45.38 31.46
C MET A 1 16.68 43.88 31.19
N ARG A 2 15.53 43.21 31.08
CA ARG A 2 15.45 41.73 30.92
C ARG A 2 15.22 41.43 29.44
N ILE A 3 16.15 40.71 28.82
CA ILE A 3 16.06 40.25 27.44
C ILE A 3 15.21 38.98 27.44
N PHE A 4 14.01 39.05 26.86
CA PHE A 4 13.20 37.87 26.57
C PHE A 4 13.73 37.24 25.28
N LEU A 5 14.35 36.05 25.39
CA LEU A 5 14.59 35.19 24.24
C LEU A 5 13.24 34.57 23.83
N ILE A 6 12.69 35.04 22.72
CA ILE A 6 11.56 34.38 22.04
C ILE A 6 12.16 33.19 21.28
N GLY A 7 11.96 31.99 21.82
CA GLY A 7 12.31 30.74 21.17
C GLY A 7 11.46 30.56 19.92
N LEU A 8 12.11 30.59 18.75
CA LEU A 8 11.52 30.34 17.45
C LEU A 8 11.12 28.86 17.37
N LEU A 9 9.83 28.55 17.48
CA LEU A 9 9.30 27.22 17.15
C LEU A 9 9.35 27.06 15.62
N ILE A 10 10.29 26.27 15.13
CA ILE A 10 10.33 25.86 13.72
C ILE A 10 9.25 24.76 13.56
N LEU A 11 8.10 25.15 13.02
CA LEU A 11 7.11 24.23 12.45
C LEU A 11 7.73 23.60 11.19
N ALA A 12 8.38 22.45 11.34
CA ALA A 12 8.76 21.63 10.20
C ALA A 12 7.50 20.93 9.66
N SER A 13 6.72 21.63 8.83
CA SER A 13 5.80 20.95 7.91
C SER A 13 6.61 20.44 6.74
N VAL A 14 7.02 19.17 6.80
CA VAL A 14 7.50 18.44 5.63
C VAL A 14 6.67 17.17 5.49
N GLU A 15 5.45 17.32 4.98
CA GLU A 15 4.73 16.20 4.40
C GLU A 15 4.72 16.40 2.89
N VAL A 16 5.80 15.98 2.26
CA VAL A 16 5.80 15.72 0.81
C VAL A 16 6.09 14.24 0.64
N HIS A 17 5.06 13.42 0.85
CA HIS A 17 5.08 12.00 0.46
C HIS A 17 4.86 11.95 -1.05
N ALA A 18 5.95 12.01 -1.82
CA ALA A 18 5.87 12.02 -3.27
C ALA A 18 5.95 10.59 -3.81
N LEU A 19 4.81 10.05 -4.23
CA LEU A 19 4.84 8.97 -5.21
C LEU A 19 5.10 9.59 -6.58
N SER A 20 6.29 9.36 -7.16
CA SER A 20 6.59 9.81 -8.52
C SER A 20 6.56 8.61 -9.46
N VAL A 21 5.62 8.60 -10.40
CA VAL A 21 5.58 7.61 -11.46
C VAL A 21 6.81 7.83 -12.33
N SER A 22 7.70 6.84 -12.37
CA SER A 22 8.93 6.95 -13.14
C SER A 22 8.75 6.49 -14.57
N ASP A 23 7.91 5.47 -14.82
CA ASP A 23 7.63 5.00 -16.18
C ASP A 23 6.46 4.01 -16.31
N VAL A 24 5.77 4.03 -17.45
CA VAL A 24 4.88 2.92 -17.87
C VAL A 24 5.43 2.37 -19.18
N ARG A 25 6.18 1.27 -19.11
CA ARG A 25 6.86 0.69 -20.28
C ARG A 25 6.20 -0.59 -20.74
N GLN A 26 5.90 -0.63 -22.03
CA GLN A 26 5.58 -1.86 -22.73
C GLN A 26 6.87 -2.39 -23.38
N GLU A 27 7.47 -3.44 -22.83
CA GLU A 27 8.66 -4.07 -23.39
C GLU A 27 8.25 -5.15 -24.40
N CYS A 28 8.67 -4.99 -25.66
CA CYS A 28 8.41 -5.95 -26.73
C CYS A 28 9.65 -6.85 -26.88
N HIS A 29 9.60 -8.11 -26.43
CA HIS A 29 10.76 -9.02 -26.45
C HIS A 29 10.74 -9.96 -27.67
N GLY A 30 11.74 -9.81 -28.55
CA GLY A 30 12.13 -10.76 -29.60
C GLY A 30 11.25 -10.85 -30.86
N ALA A 31 11.72 -11.58 -31.88
CA ALA A 31 11.05 -11.80 -33.17
C ALA A 31 9.70 -12.56 -33.08
N ARG A 32 9.36 -13.09 -31.90
CA ARG A 32 8.06 -13.71 -31.59
C ARG A 32 7.31 -12.93 -30.52
N LYS A 33 6.90 -11.69 -30.85
CA LYS A 33 5.74 -10.95 -30.31
C LYS A 33 5.33 -11.18 -28.84
N ARG A 34 6.28 -11.37 -27.90
CA ARG A 34 5.94 -11.49 -26.48
C ARG A 34 6.02 -10.10 -25.89
N VAL A 35 4.85 -9.48 -25.81
CA VAL A 35 4.67 -8.19 -25.14
C VAL A 35 4.62 -8.46 -23.65
N VAL A 36 5.58 -7.91 -22.90
CA VAL A 36 5.53 -7.87 -21.45
C VAL A 36 5.31 -6.42 -21.06
N THR A 37 4.10 -6.09 -20.62
CA THR A 37 3.82 -4.76 -20.09
C THR A 37 4.16 -4.71 -18.62
N LYS A 38 4.91 -3.70 -18.23
CA LYS A 38 5.29 -3.44 -16.84
C LYS A 38 4.98 -1.99 -16.46
N VAL A 39 4.69 -1.76 -15.20
CA VAL A 39 4.59 -0.43 -14.62
C VAL A 39 5.73 -0.25 -13.65
N SER A 40 6.49 0.84 -13.80
CA SER A 40 7.63 1.17 -12.93
C SER A 40 7.37 2.50 -12.24
N PHE A 41 7.55 2.54 -10.93
CA PHE A 41 7.39 3.78 -10.17
C PHE A 41 8.40 3.86 -9.05
N ASN A 42 8.75 5.10 -8.69
CA ASN A 42 9.60 5.36 -7.54
C ASN A 42 8.70 5.71 -6.35
N LEU A 43 8.74 4.85 -5.34
CA LEU A 43 8.19 5.16 -4.03
C LEU A 43 9.23 5.98 -3.26
N GLN A 44 8.89 7.23 -2.92
CA GLN A 44 9.68 8.03 -1.99
C GLN A 44 8.93 8.12 -0.67
N VAL A 45 9.55 7.59 0.40
CA VAL A 45 8.94 7.52 1.74
C VAL A 45 9.36 8.68 2.63
N GLY A 46 10.39 9.44 2.24
CA GLY A 46 10.76 10.69 2.89
C GLY A 46 11.02 10.53 4.40
N GLY A 47 10.24 11.25 5.21
CA GLY A 47 10.35 11.22 6.67
C GLY A 47 10.00 9.86 7.32
N ASP A 48 9.37 8.97 6.57
CA ASP A 48 8.96 7.64 7.05
C ASP A 48 10.05 6.57 6.84
N ALA A 49 11.18 6.93 6.24
CA ALA A 49 12.29 6.01 6.02
C ALA A 49 12.74 5.36 7.35
N GLY A 50 12.88 4.04 7.35
CA GLY A 50 13.25 3.24 8.52
C GLY A 50 12.08 2.87 9.43
N VAL A 51 10.85 3.39 9.21
CA VAL A 51 9.68 2.98 9.99
C VAL A 51 9.11 1.68 9.45
N PRO A 52 8.93 0.62 10.26
CA PRO A 52 8.35 -0.63 9.79
C PRO A 52 6.93 -0.42 9.27
N GLY A 53 6.50 -1.20 8.29
CA GLY A 53 5.21 -0.96 7.64
C GLY A 53 4.76 -2.04 6.68
N LEU A 54 3.69 -1.74 5.95
CA LEU A 54 3.11 -2.60 4.93
C LEU A 54 2.95 -1.81 3.63
N LEU A 55 3.28 -2.43 2.50
CA LEU A 55 3.11 -1.89 1.16
C LEU A 55 1.94 -2.58 0.47
N TYR A 56 1.17 -1.82 -0.31
CA TYR A 56 -0.05 -2.24 -0.99
C TYR A 56 0.01 -1.83 -2.46
N ILE A 57 -0.40 -2.74 -3.35
CA ILE A 57 -0.48 -2.50 -4.80
C ILE A 57 -1.78 -3.10 -5.33
N ALA A 58 -2.62 -2.28 -5.95
CA ALA A 58 -3.91 -2.72 -6.45
C ALA A 58 -4.27 -2.02 -7.76
N VAL A 59 -4.94 -2.72 -8.66
CA VAL A 59 -5.65 -2.15 -9.80
C VAL A 59 -7.11 -2.09 -9.45
N HIS A 60 -7.67 -0.89 -9.35
CA HIS A 60 -9.10 -0.69 -9.09
C HIS A 60 -9.86 -0.70 -10.40
N ASN A 61 -11.09 -1.21 -10.42
CA ASN A 61 -11.96 -0.98 -11.56
C ASN A 61 -12.31 0.52 -11.67
N PRO A 62 -12.83 1.01 -12.82
CA PRO A 62 -13.12 2.43 -13.00
C PRO A 62 -14.16 2.98 -12.00
N THR A 63 -15.02 2.13 -11.42
CA THR A 63 -15.98 2.51 -10.38
C THR A 63 -15.38 2.49 -8.97
N SER A 64 -14.16 2.00 -8.79
CA SER A 64 -13.48 1.78 -7.49
C SER A 64 -14.25 0.87 -6.51
N GLU A 65 -15.15 0.03 -7.01
CA GLU A 65 -15.93 -0.93 -6.23
C GLU A 65 -15.21 -2.28 -6.09
N GLN A 66 -14.31 -2.59 -7.02
CA GLN A 66 -13.55 -3.84 -7.06
C GLN A 66 -12.07 -3.55 -7.28
N ALA A 67 -11.21 -4.37 -6.69
CA ALA A 67 -9.78 -4.31 -6.92
C ALA A 67 -9.24 -5.67 -7.37
N THR A 68 -8.20 -5.67 -8.19
CA THR A 68 -7.32 -6.81 -8.40
C THR A 68 -5.96 -6.47 -7.82
N LEU A 69 -5.42 -7.32 -6.97
CA LEU A 69 -4.24 -7.01 -6.17
C LEU A 69 -3.04 -7.77 -6.66
N PHE A 70 -1.88 -7.15 -6.55
CA PHE A 70 -0.63 -7.80 -6.89
C PHE A 70 -0.06 -8.47 -5.64
N SER A 71 -0.03 -9.80 -5.66
CA SER A 71 0.48 -10.61 -4.58
C SER A 71 2.02 -10.71 -4.65
N PRO A 72 2.71 -10.84 -3.50
CA PRO A 72 4.16 -11.04 -3.46
C PRO A 72 4.65 -12.27 -4.23
N ASP A 73 3.79 -13.26 -4.50
CA ASP A 73 4.11 -14.43 -5.34
C ASP A 73 4.10 -14.13 -6.86
N GLY A 74 3.84 -12.89 -7.26
CA GLY A 74 3.81 -12.45 -8.65
C GLY A 74 2.46 -12.65 -9.35
N GLY A 75 1.41 -12.99 -8.61
CA GLY A 75 0.05 -13.19 -9.11
C GLY A 75 -0.85 -11.97 -8.96
N TRP A 76 -1.84 -11.86 -9.85
CA TRP A 76 -2.96 -10.93 -9.68
C TRP A 76 -4.18 -11.68 -9.13
N GLN A 77 -4.73 -11.21 -8.01
CA GLN A 77 -5.86 -11.86 -7.34
C GLN A 77 -7.03 -10.89 -7.20
N GLU A 78 -8.24 -11.36 -7.49
CA GLU A 78 -9.45 -10.55 -7.30
C GLU A 78 -9.71 -10.35 -5.81
N TRP A 79 -10.19 -9.16 -5.49
CA TRP A 79 -10.56 -8.76 -4.14
C TRP A 79 -12.06 -8.65 -4.02
N GLU A 80 -12.61 -9.35 -3.04
CA GLU A 80 -14.04 -9.31 -2.74
C GLU A 80 -14.37 -8.43 -1.52
N GLY A 81 -13.38 -7.70 -1.00
CA GLY A 81 -13.53 -6.77 0.13
C GLY A 81 -12.75 -7.17 1.39
N GLY A 82 -12.96 -6.43 2.48
CA GLY A 82 -12.27 -6.63 3.76
C GLY A 82 -11.02 -5.77 3.91
N MET A 83 -9.93 -6.37 4.39
CA MET A 83 -8.60 -5.71 4.42
C MET A 83 -7.93 -5.83 3.06
N LEU A 84 -7.16 -4.82 2.69
CA LEU A 84 -6.28 -4.88 1.52
C LEU A 84 -5.19 -5.95 1.77
N PRO A 85 -4.91 -6.83 0.81
CA PRO A 85 -3.76 -7.71 0.91
C PRO A 85 -2.48 -6.92 0.76
N ILE A 86 -1.48 -7.41 1.46
CA ILE A 86 -0.17 -6.82 1.54
C ILE A 86 0.62 -7.27 0.32
N PHE A 87 1.15 -6.32 -0.44
CA PHE A 87 2.16 -6.62 -1.43
C PHE A 87 3.49 -6.99 -0.75
N GLN A 88 3.92 -6.21 0.25
CA GLN A 88 5.15 -6.50 0.98
C GLN A 88 5.09 -6.07 2.45
N VAL A 89 5.66 -6.90 3.33
CA VAL A 89 5.89 -6.56 4.74
C VAL A 89 7.29 -5.97 4.88
N MET A 90 7.38 -4.73 5.37
CA MET A 90 8.63 -3.98 5.51
C MET A 90 9.05 -3.99 6.99
N ARG A 91 9.56 -5.14 7.47
CA ARG A 91 9.90 -5.33 8.90
C ARG A 91 11.06 -4.46 9.36
N ASP A 92 12.06 -4.30 8.49
CA ASP A 92 13.29 -3.55 8.78
C ASP A 92 13.17 -2.05 8.48
N GLY A 93 11.96 -1.58 8.20
CA GLY A 93 11.69 -0.20 7.85
C GLY A 93 11.41 0.01 6.37
N LEU A 94 10.63 1.04 6.07
CA LEU A 94 10.41 1.52 4.72
C LEU A 94 11.68 2.16 4.15
N GLN A 95 11.84 2.07 2.85
CA GLN A 95 12.95 2.69 2.12
C GLN A 95 12.46 3.18 0.77
N ASP A 96 13.14 4.19 0.23
CA ASP A 96 12.93 4.60 -1.15
C ASP A 96 13.25 3.42 -2.07
N MET A 97 12.36 3.15 -3.02
CA MET A 97 12.50 2.01 -3.91
C MET A 97 11.87 2.25 -5.28
N ASN A 98 12.50 1.66 -6.30
CA ASN A 98 11.89 1.48 -7.59
C ASN A 98 11.14 0.14 -7.59
N ILE A 99 9.85 0.19 -7.88
CA ILE A 99 8.99 -0.98 -7.93
C ILE A 99 8.57 -1.19 -9.39
N GLU A 100 8.77 -2.41 -9.87
CA GLU A 100 8.35 -2.84 -11.20
C GLU A 100 7.30 -3.94 -11.09
N ILE A 101 6.12 -3.69 -11.66
CA ILE A 101 4.98 -4.61 -11.59
C ILE A 101 4.65 -5.14 -12.98
N PRO A 102 4.75 -6.47 -13.21
CA PRO A 102 4.34 -7.07 -14.46
C PRO A 102 2.80 -7.11 -14.56
N LEU A 103 2.25 -6.51 -15.61
CA LEU A 103 0.84 -6.65 -15.97
C LEU A 103 0.59 -7.95 -16.75
N GLY A 104 1.60 -8.43 -17.50
CA GLY A 104 1.60 -9.73 -18.17
C GLY A 104 0.35 -9.97 -19.02
N ALA A 105 -0.24 -11.17 -18.91
CA ALA A 105 -1.46 -11.53 -19.63
C ALA A 105 -2.70 -10.72 -19.18
N ASN A 106 -2.67 -10.12 -17.99
CA ASN A 106 -3.79 -9.34 -17.45
C ASN A 106 -3.84 -7.91 -17.97
N PHE A 107 -2.86 -7.47 -18.77
CA PHE A 107 -2.83 -6.12 -19.32
C PHE A 107 -4.13 -5.73 -20.02
N SER A 108 -4.71 -6.62 -20.83
CA SER A 108 -5.99 -6.37 -21.50
C SER A 108 -7.15 -6.20 -20.53
N LYS A 109 -7.15 -6.91 -19.39
CA LYS A 109 -8.16 -6.80 -18.33
C LYS A 109 -8.06 -5.48 -17.58
N PHE A 110 -6.84 -5.00 -17.37
CA PHE A 110 -6.57 -3.79 -16.60
C PHE A 110 -6.53 -2.51 -17.42
N ARG A 111 -6.78 -2.59 -18.73
CA ARG A 111 -6.75 -1.42 -19.60
C ARG A 111 -7.78 -0.38 -19.14
N GLY A 112 -7.32 0.86 -18.94
CA GLY A 112 -8.15 1.96 -18.47
C GLY A 112 -8.49 1.89 -16.97
N HIS A 113 -7.94 0.91 -16.25
CA HIS A 113 -8.11 0.80 -14.81
C HIS A 113 -6.99 1.58 -14.09
N PRO A 114 -7.31 2.31 -13.01
CA PRO A 114 -6.29 2.99 -12.21
C PRO A 114 -5.48 1.99 -11.37
N LEU A 115 -4.15 2.09 -11.48
CA LEU A 115 -3.21 1.46 -10.56
C LEU A 115 -3.05 2.35 -9.32
N TYR A 116 -3.16 1.75 -8.14
CA TYR A 116 -2.93 2.36 -6.85
C TYR A 116 -1.76 1.71 -6.14
N VAL A 117 -1.03 2.55 -5.42
CA VAL A 117 0.05 2.15 -4.51
C VAL A 117 -0.15 2.89 -3.21
N GLY A 118 0.06 2.20 -2.10
CA GLY A 118 0.20 2.89 -0.83
C GLY A 118 0.94 2.10 0.20
N TYR A 119 1.31 2.77 1.29
CA TYR A 119 1.98 2.15 2.40
C TYR A 119 1.41 2.67 3.71
N GLY A 120 1.33 1.78 4.69
CA GLY A 120 0.98 2.13 6.06
C GLY A 120 2.15 1.92 6.99
N LEU A 121 2.20 2.72 8.05
CA LEU A 121 3.24 2.68 9.07
C LEU A 121 2.80 1.85 10.26
N TYR A 122 3.75 1.10 10.81
CA TYR A 122 3.63 0.47 12.11
C TYR A 122 4.17 1.42 13.20
N LEU A 123 3.30 2.30 13.68
CA LEU A 123 3.69 3.41 14.55
C LEU A 123 3.93 3.00 16.01
N PRO A 124 4.81 3.73 16.73
CA PRO A 124 4.92 3.61 18.19
C PRO A 124 3.54 3.82 18.84
N GLY A 125 3.11 2.84 19.64
CA GLY A 125 1.80 2.83 20.30
C GLY A 125 0.79 1.85 19.70
N MET A 126 1.00 1.34 18.47
CA MET A 126 0.11 0.33 17.90
C MET A 126 0.07 -0.97 18.70
N GLU A 127 1.19 -1.43 19.29
CA GLU A 127 1.19 -2.61 20.18
C GLU A 127 0.29 -2.42 21.41
N GLU A 128 0.20 -1.20 21.95
CA GLU A 128 -0.70 -0.92 23.07
C GLU A 128 -2.17 -1.02 22.65
N HIS A 129 -2.49 -0.65 21.41
CA HIS A 129 -3.82 -0.85 20.85
C HIS A 129 -4.16 -2.33 20.65
N VAL A 130 -3.20 -3.13 20.17
CA VAL A 130 -3.35 -4.60 20.05
C VAL A 130 -3.58 -5.23 21.42
N ARG A 131 -2.79 -4.85 22.43
CA ARG A 131 -2.94 -5.33 23.81
C ARG A 131 -4.30 -4.97 24.40
N LYS A 132 -4.77 -3.73 24.20
CA LYS A 132 -6.10 -3.29 24.65
C LYS A 132 -7.22 -4.07 23.97
N TRP A 133 -7.09 -4.33 22.67
CA TRP A 133 -8.05 -5.15 21.93
C TRP A 133 -8.10 -6.57 22.48
N ARG A 134 -6.93 -7.20 22.72
CA ARG A 134 -6.81 -8.55 23.29
C ARG A 134 -7.47 -8.65 24.67
N LEU A 135 -7.19 -7.69 25.56
CA LEU A 135 -7.84 -7.61 26.87
C LEU A 135 -9.36 -7.42 26.76
N GLY A 136 -9.82 -6.65 25.78
CA GLY A 136 -11.25 -6.48 25.50
C GLY A 136 -11.91 -7.79 25.06
N LEU A 137 -11.25 -8.56 24.19
CA LEU A 137 -11.72 -9.87 23.75
C LEU A 137 -11.78 -10.88 24.91
N GLU A 138 -10.77 -10.91 25.77
CA GLU A 138 -10.75 -11.76 26.97
C GLU A 138 -11.90 -11.44 27.91
N LYS A 139 -12.11 -10.15 28.24
CA LYS A 139 -13.25 -9.71 29.05
C LYS A 139 -14.59 -10.06 28.41
N ALA A 140 -14.69 -9.99 27.09
CA ALA A 140 -15.89 -10.38 26.37
C ALA A 140 -16.14 -11.90 26.46
N ARG A 141 -15.10 -12.73 26.39
CA ARG A 141 -15.18 -14.19 26.59
C ARG A 141 -15.65 -14.53 28.00
N GLU A 142 -15.13 -13.85 29.01
CA GLU A 142 -15.56 -14.02 30.41
C GLU A 142 -17.03 -13.64 30.61
N LYS A 143 -17.46 -12.54 29.99
CA LYS A 143 -18.84 -12.05 30.10
C LYS A 143 -19.86 -12.90 29.33
N PHE A 144 -19.43 -13.54 28.23
CA PHE A 144 -20.30 -14.29 27.33
C PHE A 144 -19.70 -15.68 27.02
N PRO A 145 -19.60 -16.58 28.02
CA PRO A 145 -18.91 -17.86 27.88
C PRO A 145 -19.55 -18.79 26.83
N ASP A 146 -20.86 -18.68 26.62
CA ASP A 146 -21.60 -19.52 25.68
C ASP A 146 -21.59 -18.98 24.24
N ARG A 147 -20.94 -17.83 23.99
CA ARG A 147 -20.88 -17.22 22.66
C ARG A 147 -19.55 -17.48 21.99
N GLN A 148 -19.59 -17.96 20.75
CA GLN A 148 -18.41 -17.98 19.90
C GLN A 148 -18.06 -16.55 19.49
N LEU A 149 -16.94 -16.04 20.01
CA LEU A 149 -16.40 -14.73 19.65
C LEU A 149 -15.34 -14.90 18.56
N TYR A 150 -15.43 -14.05 17.53
CA TYR A 150 -14.43 -14.01 16.46
C TYR A 150 -13.08 -13.50 17.01
N ASP A 151 -12.02 -14.26 16.77
CA ASP A 151 -10.65 -13.91 17.12
C ASP A 151 -9.79 -13.97 15.86
N PRO A 152 -9.57 -12.83 15.19
CA PRO A 152 -8.75 -12.78 14.00
C PRO A 152 -7.23 -12.96 14.25
N GLY A 153 -6.78 -12.99 15.51
CA GLY A 153 -5.36 -13.01 15.86
C GLY A 153 -4.72 -11.61 15.86
N ASP A 154 -3.58 -11.47 16.55
CA ASP A 154 -2.91 -10.15 16.71
C ASP A 154 -2.38 -9.61 15.39
N ASP A 155 -1.90 -10.49 14.50
CA ASP A 155 -1.34 -10.06 13.22
C ASP A 155 -2.40 -9.42 12.31
N TYR A 156 -3.62 -9.95 12.32
CA TYR A 156 -4.73 -9.30 11.63
C TYR A 156 -5.01 -7.92 12.22
N VAL A 157 -5.02 -7.80 13.56
CA VAL A 157 -5.30 -6.53 14.24
C VAL A 157 -4.20 -5.50 13.96
N ARG A 158 -2.92 -5.91 13.98
CA ARG A 158 -1.79 -5.06 13.57
C ARG A 158 -1.97 -4.56 12.15
N ARG A 159 -2.28 -5.45 11.21
CA ARG A 159 -2.54 -5.09 9.81
C ARG A 159 -3.69 -4.10 9.67
N ALA A 160 -4.78 -4.31 10.41
CA ALA A 160 -5.94 -3.41 10.38
C ALA A 160 -5.56 -1.99 10.85
N PHE A 161 -4.70 -1.86 11.88
CA PHE A 161 -4.20 -0.56 12.31
C PHE A 161 -3.30 0.09 11.27
N VAL A 162 -2.39 -0.66 10.65
CA VAL A 162 -1.51 -0.15 9.59
C VAL A 162 -2.30 0.28 8.34
N GLU A 163 -3.31 -0.49 7.94
CA GLU A 163 -4.17 -0.13 6.81
C GLU A 163 -5.02 1.11 7.13
N LYS A 164 -5.55 1.21 8.35
CA LYS A 164 -6.26 2.41 8.80
C LYS A 164 -5.35 3.64 8.76
N GLU A 165 -4.14 3.50 9.26
CA GLU A 165 -3.14 4.55 9.28
C GLU A 165 -2.81 5.05 7.87
N MET A 166 -2.57 4.14 6.92
CA MET A 166 -2.39 4.49 5.50
C MET A 166 -3.55 5.32 4.96
N LYS A 167 -4.80 4.92 5.25
CA LYS A 167 -6.00 5.61 4.77
C LYS A 167 -6.17 6.99 5.41
N ASP A 168 -5.97 7.08 6.73
CA ASP A 168 -6.10 8.33 7.49
C ASP A 168 -5.00 9.35 7.09
N SER A 169 -3.83 8.88 6.66
CA SER A 169 -2.70 9.70 6.20
C SER A 169 -2.66 9.92 4.69
N GLU A 170 -3.72 9.54 3.96
CA GLU A 170 -3.84 9.72 2.50
C GLU A 170 -2.67 9.09 1.70
N ARG A 171 -1.99 8.07 2.24
CA ARG A 171 -0.84 7.40 1.62
C ARG A 171 -1.21 6.33 0.60
N TYR A 172 -2.47 6.27 0.19
CA TYR A 172 -2.97 5.33 -0.82
C TYR A 172 -3.33 6.09 -2.09
N LEU A 173 -2.37 6.16 -3.01
CA LEU A 173 -2.38 7.10 -4.12
C LEU A 173 -2.58 6.39 -5.45
N LYS A 174 -3.36 7.03 -6.32
CA LYS A 174 -3.43 6.64 -7.73
C LYS A 174 -2.09 6.97 -8.40
N VAL A 175 -1.48 5.95 -8.99
CA VAL A 175 -0.23 6.05 -9.73
C VAL A 175 -0.52 6.52 -11.15
N VAL A 176 -1.27 5.71 -11.91
CA VAL A 176 -1.49 5.92 -13.33
C VAL A 176 -2.76 5.21 -13.77
N ASP A 177 -3.41 5.71 -14.83
CA ASP A 177 -4.37 4.90 -15.58
C ASP A 177 -3.60 4.01 -16.54
N ILE A 178 -3.81 2.69 -16.46
CA ILE A 178 -3.10 1.74 -17.31
C ILE A 178 -3.48 2.02 -18.77
N ALA A 179 -2.56 2.69 -19.48
CA ALA A 179 -2.79 3.25 -20.80
C ALA A 179 -2.91 2.18 -21.89
N VAL A 180 -3.55 2.57 -23.00
CA VAL A 180 -3.84 1.72 -24.16
C VAL A 180 -2.67 1.65 -25.15
N THR A 181 -1.55 2.34 -24.88
CA THR A 181 -0.44 2.48 -25.84
C THR A 181 0.21 1.14 -26.12
N GLY A 182 -0.18 0.52 -27.23
CA GLY A 182 0.45 -0.70 -27.73
C GLY A 182 1.86 -0.46 -28.22
N CYS A 183 2.66 -1.52 -28.29
CA CYS A 183 3.87 -1.56 -29.10
C CYS A 183 3.48 -1.08 -30.52
N ALA A 184 3.92 0.10 -30.93
CA ALA A 184 4.08 0.35 -32.35
C ALA A 184 5.18 -0.61 -32.80
N LEU A 185 4.81 -1.62 -33.60
CA LEU A 185 5.82 -2.35 -34.36
C LEU A 185 6.45 -1.29 -35.26
N SER A 186 7.72 -0.93 -35.00
CA SER A 186 8.51 -0.26 -36.02
C SER A 186 8.69 -1.29 -37.13
N ASP A 187 8.02 -1.08 -38.25
CA ASP A 187 8.21 -1.85 -39.48
C ASP A 187 9.68 -1.81 -39.95
#